data_AF-A0A0S3TLL9-F1
#
_entry.id   AF-A0A0S3TLL9-F1
#
_cell.length_a   1.000
_cell.length_b   1.000
_cell.length_c   1.000
_cell.angle_alpha   90.00
_cell.angle_beta   90.00
_cell.angle_gamma   90.00
#
_symmetry.space_group_name_H-M   'P 1'
#
loop_
_entity.id
_entity.type
_entity.pdbx_description
1 polymer ?
#
loop_
_entity_poly.entity_id
_entity_poly.type
_entity_poly.pdbx_seq_one_letter_code
_entity_poly.pdbx_strand_id
1 'polypeptide(L)'
;MVLTTLEEEQAAEEARYLLTRSQQEASQSSTRAIIEMITTIMVYKFEQLSRTEVEQMLGITLKETRVYREIKEEGRQEGRQEGRQQEAANLVIRLLTKRFGELSGGMRSQSP
;
A
#
# COMPACT_ATOMS: atom_id res chain seq x y z
N MET A 1 5.22 22.59 8.42
CA MET A 1 4.91 21.39 7.62
C MET A 1 4.02 21.86 6.46
N VAL A 2 4.59 22.20 5.31
CA VAL A 2 3.87 22.92 4.23
C VAL A 2 3.05 21.96 3.36
N LEU A 3 3.62 20.82 2.98
CA LEU A 3 2.94 19.84 2.11
C LEU A 3 1.68 19.20 2.73
N THR A 4 1.58 19.15 4.06
CA THR A 4 0.40 18.56 4.74
C THR A 4 -0.81 19.49 4.76
N THR A 5 -0.59 20.80 4.69
CA THR A 5 -1.65 21.81 4.80
C THR A 5 -2.15 22.30 3.44
N LEU A 6 -1.45 21.98 2.35
CA LEU A 6 -1.86 22.32 0.99
C LEU A 6 -2.98 21.39 0.49
N GLU A 7 -3.78 21.85 -0.47
CA GLU A 7 -4.69 20.99 -1.22
C GLU A 7 -3.90 20.00 -2.08
N GLU A 8 -4.54 18.90 -2.50
CA GLU A 8 -3.89 17.82 -3.25
C GLU A 8 -3.13 18.30 -4.49
N GLU A 9 -3.77 19.08 -5.36
CA GLU A 9 -3.13 19.61 -6.59
C GLU A 9 -1.88 20.45 -6.28
N GLN A 10 -1.97 21.32 -5.28
CA GLN A 10 -0.88 22.20 -4.85
C GLN A 10 0.25 21.40 -4.20
N ALA A 11 -0.09 20.38 -3.42
CA ALA A 11 0.88 19.52 -2.76
C ALA A 11 1.70 18.72 -3.78
N ALA A 12 1.07 18.25 -4.86
CA ALA A 12 1.76 17.54 -5.94
C ALA A 12 2.77 18.45 -6.67
N GLU A 13 2.38 19.69 -6.98
CA GLU A 13 3.27 20.69 -7.59
C GLU A 13 4.45 21.04 -6.68
N GLU A 14 4.17 21.34 -5.41
CA GLU A 14 5.20 21.69 -4.43
C GLU A 14 6.15 20.51 -4.19
N ALA A 15 5.63 19.27 -4.13
CA ALA A 15 6.45 18.08 -4.00
C ALA A 15 7.42 17.92 -5.18
N ARG A 16 6.94 18.08 -6.42
CA ARG A 16 7.81 18.06 -7.61
C ARG A 16 8.90 19.14 -7.54
N TYR A 17 8.51 20.36 -7.19
CA TYR A 17 9.46 21.47 -7.04
C TYR A 17 10.57 21.15 -6.01
N LEU A 18 10.18 20.69 -4.82
CA LEU A 18 11.14 20.33 -3.76
C LEU A 18 12.05 19.18 -4.17
N LEU A 19 11.54 18.19 -4.90
CA LEU A 19 12.33 17.08 -5.44
C LEU A 19 13.38 17.58 -6.43
N THR A 20 12.99 18.38 -7.44
CA THR A 20 13.93 18.95 -8.42
C THR A 20 15.00 19.80 -7.74
N ARG A 21 14.59 20.68 -6.82
CA ARG A 21 15.51 21.54 -6.08
C ARG A 21 16.50 20.74 -5.24
N SER A 22 16.04 19.69 -4.56
CA SER A 22 16.89 18.83 -3.73
C SER A 22 17.96 18.09 -4.52
N GLN A 23 17.73 17.80 -5.80
CA GLN A 23 18.70 17.15 -6.67
C GLN A 23 19.78 18.13 -7.17
N GLN A 24 19.46 19.42 -7.25
CA GLN A 24 20.37 20.46 -7.75
C GLN A 24 21.24 21.08 -6.64
N GLU A 25 20.65 21.33 -5.47
CA GLU A 25 21.27 22.17 -4.43
C GLU A 25 21.80 21.38 -3.22
N ALA A 26 21.34 20.14 -3.01
CA ALA A 26 21.59 19.41 -1.77
C ALA A 26 22.65 18.30 -1.91
N SER A 27 23.22 17.89 -0.77
CA SER A 27 24.08 16.70 -0.70
C SER A 27 23.27 15.43 -0.98
N GLN A 28 23.92 14.37 -1.48
CA GLN A 28 23.27 13.07 -1.75
C GLN A 28 22.51 12.51 -0.53
N SER A 29 23.06 12.68 0.68
CA SER A 29 22.39 12.27 1.94
C SER A 29 21.12 13.08 2.19
N SER A 30 21.21 14.40 2.02
CA SER A 30 20.07 15.32 2.15
C SER A 30 18.98 15.03 1.11
N THR A 31 19.35 14.83 -0.16
CA THR A 31 18.43 14.49 -1.25
C THR A 31 17.65 13.21 -0.91
N ARG A 32 18.34 12.19 -0.41
CA ARG A 32 17.68 10.94 0.02
C ARG A 32 16.69 11.17 1.16
N ALA A 33 17.05 11.95 2.17
CA ALA A 33 16.17 12.28 3.29
C ALA A 33 14.94 13.10 2.85
N ILE A 34 15.12 14.05 1.93
CA ILE A 34 14.03 14.86 1.35
C ILE A 34 13.08 13.97 0.55
N ILE A 35 13.61 13.09 -0.31
CA ILE A 35 12.81 12.12 -1.05
C ILE A 35 12.01 11.26 -0.07
N GLU A 36 12.62 10.70 0.97
CA GLU A 36 11.94 9.88 1.98
C GLU A 36 10.78 10.62 2.65
N MET A 37 11.01 11.87 3.05
CA MET A 37 10.00 12.70 3.71
C MET A 37 8.84 13.04 2.77
N ILE A 38 9.13 13.51 1.55
CA ILE A 38 8.11 13.84 0.54
C ILE A 38 7.29 12.61 0.22
N THR A 39 7.95 11.47 -0.01
CA THR A 39 7.31 10.21 -0.33
C THR A 39 6.32 9.79 0.75
N THR A 40 6.74 9.89 2.02
CA THR A 40 5.87 9.59 3.16
C THR A 40 4.64 10.48 3.14
N ILE A 41 4.81 11.80 3.00
CA ILE A 41 3.67 12.73 2.99
C ILE A 41 2.73 12.45 1.81
N MET A 42 3.26 12.19 0.61
CA MET A 42 2.44 11.95 -0.58
C MET A 42 1.66 10.65 -0.50
N VAL A 43 2.26 9.56 -0.01
CA VAL A 43 1.55 8.29 0.17
C VAL A 43 0.39 8.43 1.17
N TYR A 44 0.58 9.18 2.25
CA TYR A 44 -0.51 9.42 3.21
C TYR A 44 -1.56 10.42 2.72
N LYS A 45 -1.15 11.45 1.96
CA LYS A 45 -2.08 12.47 1.48
C LYS A 45 -2.98 11.95 0.35
N PHE A 46 -2.45 11.08 -0.50
CA PHE A 46 -3.15 10.54 -1.67
C PHE A 46 -3.54 9.08 -1.46
N GLU A 47 -4.43 8.82 -0.51
CA GLU A 47 -4.83 7.47 -0.10
C GLU A 47 -5.46 6.63 -1.23
N GLN A 48 -6.06 7.31 -2.22
CA GLN A 48 -6.73 6.68 -3.36
C GLN A 48 -5.79 6.44 -4.55
N LEU A 49 -4.58 7.00 -4.53
CA LEU A 49 -3.62 6.78 -5.61
C LEU A 49 -2.81 5.52 -5.35
N SER A 50 -2.68 4.72 -6.40
CA SER A 50 -1.72 3.62 -6.43
C SER A 50 -0.28 4.16 -6.41
N ARG A 51 0.65 3.29 -6.02
CA ARG A 51 2.09 3.57 -6.12
C ARG A 51 2.48 4.18 -7.47
N THR A 52 2.04 3.55 -8.55
CA THR A 52 2.46 3.93 -9.90
C THR A 52 1.96 5.32 -10.25
N GLU A 53 0.76 5.68 -9.79
CA GLU A 53 0.20 7.03 -9.97
C GLU A 53 0.98 8.06 -9.16
N VAL A 54 1.39 7.74 -7.92
CA VAL A 54 2.26 8.63 -7.13
C VAL A 54 3.64 8.80 -7.76
N GLU A 55 4.25 7.73 -8.28
CA GLU A 55 5.53 7.78 -9.01
C GLU A 55 5.42 8.66 -10.27
N GLN A 56 4.36 8.49 -11.06
CA GLN A 56 4.08 9.30 -12.25
C GLN A 56 3.85 10.77 -11.90
N MET A 57 3.06 11.04 -10.86
CA MET A 57 2.76 12.38 -10.37
C MET A 57 4.03 13.14 -9.93
N LEU A 58 4.98 12.44 -9.30
CA LEU A 58 6.21 13.03 -8.79
C LEU A 58 7.38 12.98 -9.79
N GLY A 59 7.26 12.21 -10.88
CA GLY A 59 8.31 12.05 -11.88
C GLY A 59 9.56 11.32 -11.36
N ILE A 60 9.43 10.53 -10.29
CA ILE A 60 10.55 9.80 -9.66
C ILE A 60 10.17 8.35 -9.35
N THR A 61 11.17 7.49 -9.22
CA THR A 61 10.97 6.12 -8.72
C THR A 61 11.08 6.12 -7.20
N LEU A 62 10.08 5.54 -6.52
CA LEU A 62 9.95 5.55 -5.05
C LEU A 62 10.37 4.22 -4.40
N LYS A 63 10.67 3.21 -5.21
CA LYS A 63 10.97 1.82 -4.79
C LYS A 63 12.08 1.65 -3.75
N GLU A 64 12.98 2.62 -3.61
CA GLU A 64 14.11 2.54 -2.68
C GLU A 64 13.86 3.20 -1.33
N THR A 65 12.73 3.89 -1.17
CA THR A 65 12.38 4.53 0.10
C THR A 65 12.03 3.48 1.15
N ARG A 66 12.30 3.81 2.40
CA ARG A 66 12.00 2.96 3.55
C ARG A 66 10.49 2.78 3.71
N VAL A 67 9.71 3.86 3.64
CA VAL A 67 8.24 3.81 3.77
C VAL A 67 7.62 2.84 2.76
N TYR A 68 8.09 2.85 1.50
CA TYR A 68 7.59 1.93 0.48
C TYR A 68 7.93 0.47 0.77
N ARG A 69 9.12 0.20 1.30
CA ARG A 69 9.52 -1.17 1.63
C ARG A 69 8.73 -1.72 2.81
N GLU A 70 8.43 -0.88 3.79
CA GLU A 70 7.62 -1.24 4.95
C GLU A 70 6.18 -1.59 4.53
N ILE A 71 5.50 -0.71 3.79
CA ILE A 71 4.13 -0.97 3.29
C ILE A 71 4.07 -2.24 2.43
N LYS A 72 5.06 -2.46 1.56
CA LYS A 72 5.13 -3.66 0.72
C LYS A 72 5.34 -4.93 1.55
N GLU A 73 6.13 -4.86 2.61
CA GLU A 73 6.39 -5.99 3.49
C GLU A 73 5.16 -6.35 4.32
N GLU A 74 4.48 -5.34 4.87
CA GLU A 74 3.22 -5.50 5.60
C GLU A 74 2.15 -6.19 4.74
N GLY A 75 1.89 -5.67 3.52
CA GLY A 75 0.93 -6.30 2.60
C GLY A 75 1.32 -7.74 2.20
N ARG A 76 2.62 -8.06 2.14
CA ARG A 76 3.07 -9.46 1.94
C ARG A 76 2.86 -10.34 3.17
N GLN A 77 2.91 -9.79 4.37
CA GLN A 77 2.65 -10.54 5.60
C GLN A 77 1.16 -10.82 5.74
N GLU A 78 0.32 -9.80 5.54
CA GLU A 78 -1.15 -9.90 5.55
C GLU A 78 -1.63 -10.90 4.50
N GLY A 79 -1.23 -10.75 3.24
CA GLY A 79 -1.64 -11.67 2.17
C GLY A 79 -1.20 -13.12 2.42
N ARG A 80 -0.06 -13.34 3.09
CA ARG A 80 0.35 -14.69 3.52
C ARG A 80 -0.54 -15.22 4.65
N GLN A 81 -0.96 -14.37 5.58
CA GLN A 81 -1.83 -14.77 6.67
C GLN A 81 -3.24 -15.10 6.17
N GLU A 82 -3.82 -14.24 5.33
CA GLU A 82 -5.11 -14.46 4.67
C GLU A 82 -5.07 -15.72 3.81
N GLY A 83 -4.02 -15.91 3.01
CA GLY A 83 -3.83 -17.10 2.20
C GLY A 83 -3.82 -18.39 3.04
N ARG A 84 -3.11 -18.39 4.18
CA ARG A 84 -3.12 -19.53 5.12
C ARG A 84 -4.49 -19.78 5.74
N GLN A 85 -5.22 -18.72 6.11
CA GLN A 85 -6.57 -18.85 6.66
C GLN A 85 -7.55 -19.43 5.62
N GLN A 86 -7.50 -18.91 4.39
CA GLN A 86 -8.32 -19.40 3.30
C GLN A 86 -8.00 -20.86 2.95
N GLU A 87 -6.71 -21.22 2.92
CA GLU A 87 -6.29 -22.61 2.69
C GLU A 87 -6.78 -23.54 3.81
N ALA A 88 -6.64 -23.13 5.07
CA ALA A 88 -7.12 -23.90 6.22
C ALA A 88 -8.64 -24.10 6.17
N ALA A 89 -9.41 -23.04 5.87
CA ALA A 89 -10.86 -23.12 5.71
C ALA A 89 -11.25 -24.08 4.56
N ASN A 90 -10.59 -23.96 3.41
CA ASN A 90 -10.81 -24.82 2.25
C ASN A 90 -10.49 -26.29 2.57
N LEU A 91 -9.41 -26.55 3.31
CA LEU A 91 -9.04 -27.89 3.73
C LEU A 91 -10.10 -28.50 4.67
N VAL A 92 -10.56 -27.73 5.66
CA VAL A 92 -11.61 -28.15 6.58
C VAL A 92 -12.89 -28.49 5.81
N ILE A 93 -13.33 -27.61 4.91
CA ILE A 93 -14.51 -27.85 4.06
C ILE A 93 -14.32 -29.14 3.25
N ARG A 94 -13.16 -29.33 2.62
CA ARG A 94 -12.87 -30.53 1.83
C ARG A 94 -12.93 -31.82 2.66
N LEU A 95 -12.38 -31.79 3.88
CA LEU A 95 -12.39 -32.92 4.80
C LEU A 95 -13.81 -33.23 5.28
N LEU A 96 -14.59 -32.20 5.61
CA LEU A 96 -15.99 -32.36 6.02
C LEU A 96 -16.84 -32.91 4.87
N THR A 97 -16.69 -32.37 3.66
CA THR A 97 -17.38 -32.89 2.45
C THR A 97 -17.01 -34.35 2.19
N LYS A 98 -15.74 -34.72 2.35
CA LYS A 98 -15.31 -36.13 2.21
C LYS A 98 -15.93 -37.04 3.29
N ARG A 99 -16.10 -36.54 4.51
CA ARG A 99 -16.58 -37.33 5.66
C ARG A 99 -18.11 -37.45 5.70
N PHE A 100 -18.82 -36.40 5.31
CA PHE A 100 -20.27 -36.28 5.49
C PHE A 100 -21.06 -36.21 4.18
N GLY A 101 -20.40 -36.32 3.02
CA GLY A 101 -21.03 -36.12 1.71
C GLY A 101 -21.10 -34.63 1.34
N GLU A 102 -21.78 -34.28 0.23
CA GLU A 102 -21.91 -32.87 -0.15
C GLU A 102 -22.61 -32.06 0.95
N LEU A 103 -21.89 -31.08 1.52
CA LEU A 103 -22.45 -30.11 2.47
C LEU A 103 -23.44 -29.12 1.82
N SER A 104 -23.86 -29.37 0.58
CA SER A 104 -24.64 -28.47 -0.28
C SER A 104 -26.14 -28.39 0.06
N GLY A 105 -26.67 -29.23 0.96
CA GLY A 105 -28.13 -29.33 1.14
C GLY A 105 -28.77 -28.56 2.31
N GLY A 106 -28.03 -28.15 3.35
CA GLY A 106 -28.64 -27.92 4.67
C GLY A 106 -28.58 -26.51 5.29
N MET A 107 -27.76 -25.58 4.78
CA MET A 107 -27.62 -24.24 5.38
C MET A 107 -28.22 -23.12 4.51
N ARG A 108 -29.43 -23.34 3.99
CA ARG A 108 -30.29 -22.26 3.50
C ARG A 108 -31.62 -22.35 4.26
N SER A 109 -32.04 -21.22 4.84
CA SER A 109 -33.11 -21.05 5.82
C SER A 109 -32.71 -21.57 7.21
N GLN A 110 -32.70 -20.78 8.28
CA GLN A 110 -33.65 -19.74 8.66
C GLN A 110 -32.91 -18.64 9.44
N SER A 111 -33.10 -17.38 9.06
CA SER A 111 -33.09 -16.27 10.02
C SER A 111 -34.55 -15.86 10.22
N PRO A 112 -35.07 -15.81 11.46
CA PRO A 112 -36.28 -15.05 11.75
C PRO A 112 -36.04 -13.55 11.59
#